data_AF-A0A0C9WMI9-F1
#
_entry.id   AF-A0A0C9WMI9-F1
#
_cell.length_a   1.000
_cell.length_b   1.000
_cell.length_c   1.000
_cell.angle_alpha   90.00
_cell.angle_beta   90.00
_cell.angle_gamma   90.00
#
_symmetry.space_group_name_H-M   'P 1'
#
loop_
_entity.id
_entity.type
_entity.pdbx_description
1 polymer ?
#
loop_
_entity_poly.entity_id
_entity_poly.type
_entity_poly.pdbx_seq_one_letter_code
_entity_poly.pdbx_strand_id
1 'polypeptide(L)'
;ILALFLVDPTVKVISTAHVPCQRKDWWQEVVNTRSAIGDLPRELQDQVFQKVEEFPFGMQEAKELRLELMEERKQFVVDAGSVFENQHTFSLCEH
;
A
#
# COMPACT_ATOMS: atom_id res chain seq x y z
N ILE A 1 9.95 6.08 26.92
CA ILE A 1 10.71 5.54 25.77
C ILE A 1 10.29 6.30 24.52
N LEU A 2 11.22 7.01 23.89
CA LEU A 2 11.01 7.74 22.64
C LEU A 2 12.05 7.26 21.63
N ALA A 3 11.62 6.76 20.47
CA ALA A 3 12.53 6.37 19.39
C ALA A 3 12.45 7.42 18.29
N LEU A 4 13.62 7.93 17.86
CA LEU A 4 13.76 8.91 16.79
C LEU A 4 14.53 8.25 15.65
N PHE A 5 14.01 8.35 14.43
CA PHE A 5 14.64 7.83 13.22
C PHE A 5 15.05 9.01 12.34
N LEU A 6 16.33 9.03 11.93
CA LEU A 6 16.83 10.02 10.99
C LEU A 6 16.46 9.58 9.57
N VAL A 7 15.78 10.45 8.82
CA VAL A 7 15.39 10.19 7.42
C VAL A 7 16.06 11.24 6.53
N ASP A 8 16.65 10.81 5.42
CA ASP A 8 17.23 11.72 4.42
C ASP A 8 16.12 12.48 3.68
N PRO A 9 16.04 13.83 3.83
CA PRO A 9 14.99 14.63 3.21
C PRO A 9 15.14 14.78 1.69
N THR A 10 16.28 14.40 1.11
CA THR A 10 16.51 14.47 -0.34
C THR A 10 15.83 13.31 -1.08
N VAL A 11 15.54 12.21 -0.37
CA VAL A 11 14.79 11.07 -0.90
C VAL A 11 13.32 11.45 -1.00
N LYS A 12 12.84 11.65 -2.23
CA LYS A 12 11.44 11.99 -2.49
C LYS A 12 10.56 10.76 -2.38
N VAL A 13 9.70 10.74 -1.37
CA VAL A 13 8.60 9.76 -1.25
C VAL A 13 7.33 10.40 -1.78
N ILE A 14 6.58 9.66 -2.60
CA ILE A 14 5.28 10.13 -3.11
C ILE A 14 4.34 10.33 -1.93
N SER A 15 3.76 11.53 -1.84
CA SER A 15 2.75 11.83 -0.83
C SER A 15 1.49 11.00 -1.09
N THR A 16 0.90 10.46 -0.02
CA THR A 16 -0.38 9.75 -0.06
C THR A 16 -1.52 10.61 -0.60
N ALA A 17 -1.38 11.94 -0.56
CA ALA A 17 -2.33 12.88 -1.17
C ALA A 17 -2.40 12.76 -2.71
N HIS A 18 -1.37 12.19 -3.35
CA HIS A 18 -1.31 11.99 -4.81
C HIS A 18 -1.52 10.53 -5.23
N VAL A 19 -1.85 9.64 -4.28
CA VAL A 19 -2.08 8.22 -4.57
C VAL A 19 -3.58 8.01 -4.79
N PRO A 20 -4.02 7.48 -5.96
CA PRO A 20 -5.42 7.21 -6.23
C PRO A 20 -5.96 6.10 -5.33
N CYS A 21 -7.29 6.01 -5.22
CA CYS A 21 -7.94 4.94 -4.47
C CYS A 21 -7.53 3.57 -5.04
N GLN A 22 -6.87 2.75 -4.21
CA GLN A 22 -6.33 1.46 -4.64
C GLN A 22 -7.30 0.30 -4.42
N ARG A 23 -8.36 0.51 -3.62
CA ARG A 23 -9.36 -0.52 -3.31
C ARG A 23 -10.53 -0.45 -4.28
N LYS A 24 -10.80 -1.57 -4.96
CA LYS A 24 -11.84 -1.66 -6.00
C LYS A 24 -13.24 -1.33 -5.49
N ASP A 25 -13.59 -1.75 -4.27
CA ASP A 25 -14.90 -1.52 -3.67
C ASP A 25 -15.15 -0.04 -3.34
N TRP A 26 -14.13 0.66 -2.82
CA TRP A 26 -14.19 2.09 -2.57
C TRP A 26 -14.25 2.90 -3.87
N TRP A 27 -13.48 2.49 -4.87
CA TRP A 27 -13.48 3.12 -6.18
C TRP A 27 -14.85 3.00 -6.85
N GLN A 28 -15.49 1.82 -6.77
CA GLN A 28 -16.82 1.58 -7.31
C GLN A 28 -17.88 2.54 -6.74
N GLU A 29 -17.87 2.78 -5.42
CA GLU A 29 -18.78 3.75 -4.78
C GLU A 29 -18.62 5.17 -5.35
N VAL A 30 -17.37 5.61 -5.53
CA VAL A 30 -17.05 6.93 -6.09
C VAL A 30 -17.47 7.04 -7.55
N VAL A 31 -17.16 6.02 -8.37
CA VAL A 31 -17.50 6.00 -9.80
C VAL A 31 -19.00 6.03 -10.01
N ASN A 32 -19.75 5.26 -9.23
CA ASN A 32 -21.21 5.23 -9.31
C ASN A 32 -21.86 6.56 -8.90
N THR A 33 -21.18 7.37 -8.09
CA THR A 33 -21.73 8.64 -7.61
C THR A 33 -21.25 9.86 -8.42
N ARG A 34 -20.05 9.79 -9.03
CA ARG A 34 -19.34 10.96 -9.57
C ARG A 34 -18.97 10.88 -11.05
N SER A 35 -19.43 9.86 -11.78
CA SER A 35 -19.11 9.68 -13.19
C SER A 35 -20.35 9.29 -14.01
N ALA A 36 -20.24 9.40 -15.33
CA ALA A 36 -21.29 8.96 -16.27
C ALA A 36 -21.60 7.45 -16.18
N ILE A 37 -20.76 6.65 -15.50
CA ILE A 37 -21.04 5.24 -15.24
C ILE A 37 -22.23 5.09 -14.28
N GLY A 38 -22.41 6.03 -13.35
CA GLY A 38 -23.53 6.03 -12.40
C GLY A 38 -24.91 6.16 -13.08
N ASP A 39 -24.95 6.75 -14.28
CA ASP A 39 -26.19 6.94 -15.05
C ASP A 39 -26.59 5.67 -15.85
N LEU A 40 -25.72 4.66 -15.90
CA LEU A 40 -25.99 3.42 -16.62
C LEU A 40 -26.93 2.49 -15.82
N PRO A 41 -27.70 1.62 -16.48
CA PRO A 41 -28.38 0.50 -15.82
C PRO A 41 -27.40 -0.37 -15.02
N ARG A 42 -27.90 -0.98 -13.94
CA ARG A 42 -27.11 -1.77 -12.98
C ARG A 42 -26.28 -2.86 -13.67
N GLU A 43 -26.85 -3.51 -14.66
CA GLU A 43 -26.22 -4.59 -15.42
C GLU A 43 -25.00 -4.10 -16.20
N LEU A 44 -25.06 -2.91 -16.78
CA LEU A 44 -23.94 -2.31 -17.51
C LEU A 44 -22.87 -1.79 -16.56
N GLN A 45 -23.27 -1.24 -15.40
CA GLN A 45 -22.33 -0.89 -14.34
C GLN A 45 -21.54 -2.11 -13.89
N ASP A 46 -22.23 -3.20 -13.56
CA ASP A 46 -21.61 -4.44 -13.10
C ASP A 46 -20.66 -5.03 -14.17
N GLN A 47 -21.04 -4.98 -15.45
CA GLN A 47 -20.15 -5.38 -16.56
C GLN A 47 -18.89 -4.53 -16.66
N VAL A 48 -19.00 -3.20 -16.47
CA VAL A 48 -17.82 -2.31 -16.44
C VAL A 48 -16.92 -2.69 -15.28
N PHE A 49 -17.46 -2.85 -14.07
CA PHE A 49 -16.67 -3.20 -12.88
C PHE A 49 -16.03 -4.58 -12.97
N GLN A 50 -16.70 -5.56 -13.59
CA GLN A 50 -16.14 -6.90 -13.82
C GLN A 50 -14.94 -6.86 -14.77
N LYS A 51 -14.94 -5.96 -15.77
CA LYS A 51 -13.86 -5.81 -16.74
C LYS A 51 -12.68 -4.98 -16.25
N VAL A 52 -12.78 -4.34 -15.09
CA VAL A 52 -11.65 -3.64 -14.47
C VAL A 52 -10.72 -4.68 -13.84
N GLU A 53 -9.59 -4.91 -14.50
CA GLU A 53 -8.50 -5.79 -14.09
C GLU A 53 -7.28 -4.96 -13.70
N GLU A 54 -6.33 -5.57 -12.98
CA GLU A 54 -5.06 -4.98 -12.50
C GLU A 54 -5.17 -3.82 -11.49
N PHE A 55 -5.94 -2.77 -11.78
CA PHE A 55 -6.13 -1.64 -10.88
C PHE A 55 -7.52 -1.02 -11.06
N PRO A 56 -8.25 -0.73 -9.97
CA PRO A 56 -7.89 -0.93 -8.55
C PRO A 56 -8.02 -2.40 -8.09
N PHE A 57 -7.30 -2.75 -7.02
CA PHE A 57 -7.17 -4.12 -6.54
C PHE A 57 -8.39 -4.63 -5.77
N GLY A 58 -8.69 -5.91 -5.96
CA GLY A 58 -9.62 -6.63 -5.11
C GLY A 58 -9.05 -6.89 -3.72
N MET A 59 -9.91 -7.09 -2.71
CA MET A 59 -9.45 -7.37 -1.33
C MET A 59 -8.68 -8.68 -1.20
N GLN A 60 -9.00 -9.69 -2.00
CA GLN A 60 -8.32 -10.98 -1.98
C GLN A 60 -6.91 -10.85 -2.60
N GLU A 61 -6.83 -10.31 -3.81
CA GLU A 61 -5.59 -9.99 -4.52
C GLU A 61 -4.67 -9.11 -3.67
N ALA A 62 -5.19 -8.06 -3.04
CA ALA A 62 -4.40 -7.19 -2.17
C ALA A 62 -3.79 -7.93 -0.95
N LYS A 63 -4.47 -8.96 -0.42
CA LYS A 63 -3.94 -9.79 0.66
C LYS A 63 -2.86 -10.74 0.17
N GLU A 64 -3.03 -11.32 -1.02
CA GLU A 64 -2.04 -12.20 -1.64
C GLU A 64 -0.77 -11.42 -1.94
N LEU A 65 -0.90 -10.26 -2.59
CA LEU A 65 0.23 -9.35 -2.85
C LEU A 65 0.91 -8.91 -1.56
N ARG A 66 0.14 -8.63 -0.49
CA ARG A 66 0.72 -8.31 0.82
C ARG A 66 1.59 -9.46 1.35
N LEU A 67 1.16 -10.71 1.21
CA LEU A 67 1.93 -11.86 1.70
C LEU A 67 3.22 -12.05 0.90
N GLU A 68 3.14 -11.92 -0.43
CA GLU A 68 4.31 -11.96 -1.32
C GLU A 68 5.31 -10.86 -0.97
N LEU A 69 4.87 -9.61 -0.89
CA LEU A 69 5.71 -8.47 -0.49
C LEU A 69 6.27 -8.61 0.93
N MET A 70 5.53 -9.23 1.85
CA MET A 70 6.05 -9.52 3.18
C MET A 70 7.16 -10.55 3.13
N GLU A 71 7.04 -11.58 2.29
CA GLU A 71 8.08 -12.60 2.12
C GLU A 71 9.35 -12.01 1.50
N GLU A 72 9.21 -11.22 0.42
CA GLU A 72 10.32 -10.49 -0.18
C GLU A 72 11.02 -9.57 0.84
N ARG A 73 10.23 -8.85 1.64
CA ARG A 73 10.76 -7.94 2.67
C ARG A 73 11.47 -8.67 3.80
N LYS A 74 11.05 -9.89 4.17
CA LYS A 74 11.77 -10.65 5.23
C LYS A 74 13.22 -10.86 4.85
N GLN A 75 13.49 -11.25 3.60
CA GLN A 75 14.86 -11.46 3.14
C GLN A 75 15.69 -10.18 3.24
N PHE A 76 15.15 -9.06 2.76
CA PHE A 76 15.81 -7.75 2.86
C PHE A 76 16.02 -7.31 4.32
N VAL A 77 15.04 -7.51 5.20
CA VAL A 77 15.11 -7.10 6.62
C VAL A 77 16.10 -7.97 7.39
N VAL A 78 16.22 -9.26 7.09
CA VAL A 78 17.24 -10.12 7.72
C VAL A 78 18.64 -9.67 7.31
N ASP A 79 18.85 -9.38 6.03
CA ASP A 79 20.15 -8.95 5.52
C ASP A 79 20.52 -7.57 6.08
N ALA A 80 19.61 -6.59 5.98
CA ALA A 80 19.81 -5.25 6.52
C ALA A 80 19.89 -5.22 8.06
N GLY A 81 19.07 -6.02 8.74
CA GLY A 81 19.03 -6.15 10.19
C GLY A 81 20.31 -6.76 10.73
N SER A 82 20.84 -7.81 10.10
CA SER A 82 22.12 -8.41 10.49
C SER A 82 23.29 -7.42 10.33
N VAL A 83 23.29 -6.60 9.29
CA VAL A 83 24.30 -5.54 9.10
C VAL A 83 24.15 -4.48 10.20
N PHE A 84 22.93 -4.05 10.48
CA PHE A 84 22.63 -3.01 11.47
C PHE A 84 22.92 -3.46 12.91
N GLU A 85 22.53 -4.67 13.29
CA GLU A 85 22.72 -5.27 14.62
C GLU A 85 24.18 -5.64 14.88
N ASN A 86 24.92 -6.15 13.88
CA ASN A 86 26.32 -6.51 14.05
C ASN A 86 27.27 -5.31 14.01
N GLN A 87 26.84 -4.18 13.44
CA GLN A 87 27.67 -2.96 13.40
C GLN A 87 27.45 -2.04 14.59
N HIS A 88 26.27 -2.04 15.24
CA HIS A 88 25.93 -1.03 16.25
C HIS A 88 25.41 -1.65 17.56
N THR A 89 26.10 -1.36 18.66
CA THR A 89 25.60 -1.68 20.01
C THR A 89 24.63 -0.59 20.45
N PHE A 90 23.35 -0.93 20.57
CA PHE A 90 22.34 0.01 21.08
C PHE A 90 22.46 0.13 22.60
N SER A 91 23.09 1.21 23.08
CA SER A 91 23.03 1.57 24.50
C SER A 91 21.75 2.36 24.74
N LEU A 92 20.70 1.66 25.14
CA LEU A 92 19.43 2.27 25.53
C LEU A 92 19.58 2.80 26.96
N CYS A 93 19.99 4.06 27.12
CA CYS A 93 20.00 4.69 28.43
C CYS A 93 18.56 4.99 28.87
N GLU A 94 18.13 4.30 29.92
CA GLU A 94 16.87 4.55 30.62
C GLU A 94 16.99 5.91 31.35
N HIS A 95 16.18 6.88 30.94
CA HIS A 95 15.82 8.07 31.72
C HIS A 95 14.32 8.33 31.55
#